data_AF-A0A9D2GBX2-F1
#
_entry.id   AF-A0A9D2GBX2-F1
#
_cell.length_a   1.000
_cell.length_b   1.000
_cell.length_c   1.000
_cell.angle_alpha   90.00
_cell.angle_beta   90.00
_cell.angle_gamma   90.00
#
_symmetry.space_group_name_H-M   'P 1'
#
loop_
_entity.id
_entity.type
_entity.pdbx_description
1 polymer ?
#
loop_
_entity_poly.entity_id
_entity_poly.type
_entity_poly.pdbx_seq_one_letter_code
_entity_poly.pdbx_strand_id
1 'polypeptide(L)'
;MVTVSFSLQGRMLTVSAAEPSESSALAQTGKTGEKITLRIANWEEYIDEGDWDEEEAIELEDRENTVILGENSMIEDFEEWYLENYGMEVEVEYSTFGTNEDLYNQLTLGNDFDLVCPSEYMFMKLIAEDRLQPLSDAFFDTETEENYNVRGVSDYIRNIFDTNTINGEPWSRYAAGYMWGTTGIVYNPEKITREEASHWSILADPKYRGQVTIKDNVRDSYFAALGILHEQELLDPEFLNADDRLERIAELMNRTDEETVAAAENILKQMKENAYSFESDSGKADMVTGKVLANYQWSGDAVYTLDQAEIDDYYLAYAVPEECTNIWFDGWVMLKDGINGSEAKQQAAEAFINFMSRPDNVVRNMYYIGYTSVIAGGDSDLIYAYADWCYGADDSAEDTMEYPVGFFFSGDTSDPDYVITAEADQAERQLFAQYPPQDVLERAVVMQYFDQENNQRINQMWVNVRCFNLSSLTRQDWAKIGIGVILVIAAAAVFFKRDDVFRKRKIQN
;
A
#
# COMPACT_ATOMS: atom_id res chain seq x y z
N MET A 1 -20.19 -40.10 -27.31
CA MET A 1 -21.23 -40.10 -26.27
C MET A 1 -21.03 -41.35 -25.42
N VAL A 2 -20.11 -41.26 -24.47
CA VAL A 2 -19.88 -42.26 -23.42
C VAL A 2 -19.69 -41.44 -22.15
N THR A 3 -20.67 -41.56 -21.27
CA THR A 3 -20.66 -41.02 -19.91
C THR A 3 -19.66 -41.81 -19.09
N VAL A 4 -18.77 -41.12 -18.38
CA VAL A 4 -17.97 -41.70 -17.31
C VAL A 4 -18.26 -40.89 -16.05
N SER A 5 -19.00 -41.51 -15.13
CA SER A 5 -19.20 -41.02 -13.76
C SER A 5 -18.02 -41.49 -12.92
N PHE A 6 -17.37 -40.59 -12.20
CA PHE A 6 -16.52 -40.95 -11.07
C PHE A 6 -17.27 -40.68 -9.77
N SER A 7 -17.42 -41.75 -8.99
CA SER A 7 -17.82 -41.73 -7.60
C SER A 7 -16.52 -41.77 -6.79
N LEU A 8 -16.26 -40.74 -6.01
CA LEU A 8 -15.25 -40.76 -4.96
C LEU A 8 -15.98 -40.67 -3.63
N GLN A 9 -15.99 -41.81 -2.92
CA GLN A 9 -16.24 -41.85 -1.49
C GLN A 9 -15.03 -41.21 -0.78
N GLY A 10 -15.08 -39.90 -0.57
CA GLY A 10 -14.23 -39.20 0.39
C GLY A 10 -14.97 -39.11 1.73
N ARG A 11 -14.32 -39.50 2.82
CA ARG A 11 -14.86 -39.31 4.18
C ARG A 11 -14.99 -37.81 4.43
N MET A 12 -16.19 -37.37 4.80
CA MET A 12 -16.40 -36.15 5.56
C MET A 12 -15.49 -36.23 6.80
N LEU A 13 -14.42 -35.44 6.84
CA LEU A 13 -13.68 -35.18 8.06
C LEU A 13 -14.56 -34.24 8.88
N THR A 14 -15.32 -34.80 9.82
CA THR A 14 -15.76 -34.03 10.98
C THR A 14 -14.54 -33.43 11.63
N VAL A 15 -14.45 -32.10 11.62
CA VAL A 15 -13.59 -31.32 12.50
C VAL A 15 -13.81 -31.85 13.92
N SER A 16 -12.81 -32.52 14.47
CA SER A 16 -12.83 -32.93 15.87
C SER A 16 -12.59 -31.66 16.67
N ALA A 17 -13.62 -31.17 17.36
CA ALA A 17 -13.47 -30.14 18.38
C ALA A 17 -12.27 -30.49 19.27
N ALA A 18 -11.25 -29.63 19.26
CA ALA A 18 -10.19 -29.70 20.24
C ALA A 18 -10.81 -29.57 21.63
N GLU A 19 -10.48 -30.50 22.53
CA GLU A 19 -10.83 -30.31 23.94
C GLU A 19 -10.11 -29.05 24.43
N PRO A 20 -10.78 -28.14 25.17
CA PRO A 20 -10.16 -26.89 25.59
C PRO A 20 -8.94 -27.20 26.47
N SER A 21 -7.78 -26.72 26.03
CA SER A 21 -6.54 -26.78 26.79
C SER A 21 -6.64 -25.88 28.03
N GLU A 22 -5.92 -26.25 29.10
CA GLU A 22 -5.99 -25.61 30.42
C GLU A 22 -5.43 -24.16 30.48
N SER A 23 -5.20 -23.48 29.34
CA SER A 23 -4.76 -22.07 29.32
C SER A 23 -5.92 -21.05 29.40
N SER A 24 -7.18 -21.50 29.40
CA SER A 24 -8.40 -20.67 29.50
C SER A 24 -8.61 -19.90 30.83
N ALA A 25 -7.57 -19.75 31.66
CA ALA A 25 -7.64 -19.15 32.99
C ALA A 25 -7.76 -17.61 33.02
N LEU A 26 -7.95 -16.94 31.88
CA LEU A 26 -8.24 -15.50 31.82
C LEU A 26 -9.69 -15.14 31.46
N ALA A 27 -10.52 -16.11 31.07
CA ALA A 27 -11.91 -15.86 30.69
C ALA A 27 -12.87 -15.93 31.89
N GLN A 28 -12.90 -14.90 32.75
CA GLN A 28 -14.03 -14.74 33.67
C GLN A 28 -14.24 -13.31 34.20
N THR A 29 -14.42 -12.33 33.30
CA THR A 29 -14.95 -11.00 33.67
C THR A 29 -16.03 -10.46 32.73
N GLY A 30 -16.65 -11.30 31.88
CA GLY A 30 -17.86 -10.95 31.11
C GLY A 30 -19.12 -11.53 31.74
N LYS A 31 -20.19 -10.74 31.87
CA LYS A 31 -21.53 -11.31 32.14
C LYS A 31 -21.96 -12.10 30.91
N THR A 32 -22.20 -13.39 31.06
CA THR A 32 -22.76 -14.26 30.02
C THR A 32 -24.00 -13.60 29.38
N GLY A 33 -23.90 -13.21 28.10
CA GLY A 33 -24.98 -12.64 27.28
C GLY A 33 -24.85 -11.17 26.86
N GLU A 34 -23.72 -10.50 27.09
CA GLU A 34 -23.46 -9.14 26.57
C GLU A 34 -22.71 -9.22 25.22
N LYS A 35 -23.37 -8.81 24.13
CA LYS A 35 -22.80 -8.73 22.79
C LYS A 35 -21.80 -7.58 22.70
N ILE A 36 -20.58 -7.85 22.21
CA ILE A 36 -19.55 -6.81 21.99
C ILE A 36 -19.78 -6.19 20.62
N THR A 37 -19.88 -4.87 20.51
CA THR A 37 -19.81 -4.20 19.20
C THR A 37 -18.37 -3.75 18.97
N LEU A 38 -17.75 -4.22 17.88
CA LEU A 38 -16.40 -3.89 17.44
C LEU A 38 -16.48 -3.04 16.16
N ARG A 39 -16.11 -1.76 16.26
CA ARG A 39 -16.14 -0.83 15.12
C ARG A 39 -14.80 -0.79 14.42
N ILE A 40 -14.77 -1.23 13.17
CA ILE A 40 -13.55 -1.35 12.38
C ILE A 40 -13.60 -0.38 11.20
N ALA A 41 -12.49 0.30 10.93
CA ALA A 41 -12.32 1.07 9.68
C ALA A 41 -11.09 0.62 8.90
N ASN A 42 -11.23 0.36 7.60
CA ASN A 42 -10.12 -0.04 6.72
C ASN A 42 -10.26 0.60 5.33
N TRP A 43 -9.32 0.34 4.43
CA TRP A 43 -9.42 0.69 3.02
C TRP A 43 -10.62 0.02 2.33
N GLU A 44 -11.12 0.62 1.26
CA GLU A 44 -12.14 0.04 0.39
C GLU A 44 -11.58 -1.25 -0.27
N GLU A 45 -12.41 -2.30 -0.38
CA GLU A 45 -12.05 -3.58 -1.03
C GLU A 45 -10.77 -4.26 -0.46
N TYR A 46 -10.49 -4.09 0.84
CA TYR A 46 -9.24 -4.54 1.47
C TYR A 46 -9.36 -5.73 2.44
N ILE A 47 -10.58 -6.25 2.58
CA ILE A 47 -10.89 -7.50 3.28
C ILE A 47 -11.84 -8.30 2.39
N ASP A 48 -11.60 -9.61 2.28
CA ASP A 48 -12.43 -10.51 1.48
C ASP A 48 -13.91 -10.48 1.91
N GLU A 49 -14.77 -10.24 0.93
CA GLU A 49 -16.23 -10.13 1.13
C GLU A 49 -16.96 -11.48 1.00
N GLY A 50 -16.25 -12.55 0.63
CA GLY A 50 -16.83 -13.88 0.43
C GLY A 50 -17.56 -14.03 -0.91
N ASP A 51 -18.60 -14.85 -0.94
CA ASP A 51 -19.38 -15.21 -2.14
C ASP A 51 -18.57 -15.93 -3.25
N TRP A 52 -17.48 -16.60 -2.87
CA TRP A 52 -16.67 -17.38 -3.82
C TRP A 52 -17.43 -18.59 -4.34
N ASP A 53 -17.28 -18.89 -5.62
CA ASP A 53 -17.74 -20.14 -6.19
C ASP A 53 -16.77 -21.31 -5.93
N GLU A 54 -17.21 -22.55 -6.19
CA GLU A 54 -16.36 -23.74 -6.02
C GLU A 54 -15.14 -23.75 -6.97
N GLU A 55 -15.17 -22.97 -8.07
CA GLU A 55 -14.07 -22.87 -9.04
C GLU A 55 -13.01 -21.85 -8.58
N GLU A 56 -13.35 -20.95 -7.66
CA GLU A 56 -12.46 -19.98 -7.00
C GLU A 56 -11.71 -20.56 -5.78
N ALA A 57 -11.93 -21.83 -5.44
CA ALA A 57 -11.21 -22.51 -4.37
C ALA A 57 -9.70 -22.58 -4.65
N ILE A 58 -8.89 -22.24 -3.64
CA ILE A 58 -7.43 -22.34 -3.74
C ILE A 58 -7.01 -23.70 -3.19
N GLU A 59 -6.51 -24.57 -4.08
CA GLU A 59 -5.92 -25.86 -3.71
C GLU A 59 -4.40 -25.74 -3.70
N LEU A 60 -3.79 -25.85 -2.52
CA LEU A 60 -2.34 -25.69 -2.33
C LEU A 60 -1.68 -27.05 -2.06
N GLU A 61 -0.53 -27.29 -2.69
CA GLU A 61 0.31 -28.46 -2.44
C GLU A 61 1.25 -28.26 -1.23
N ASP A 62 0.70 -27.74 -0.12
CA ASP A 62 1.41 -27.66 1.16
C ASP A 62 1.44 -29.02 1.88
N ARG A 63 2.02 -29.06 3.09
CA ARG A 63 2.10 -30.30 3.90
C ARG A 63 0.74 -30.96 4.14
N GLU A 64 -0.33 -30.18 4.21
CA GLU A 64 -1.67 -30.67 4.52
C GLU A 64 -2.59 -30.82 3.30
N ASN A 65 -2.15 -30.38 2.11
CA ASN A 65 -2.98 -30.26 0.90
C ASN A 65 -4.25 -29.43 1.17
N THR A 66 -4.01 -28.22 1.66
CA THR A 66 -5.01 -27.29 2.16
C THR A 66 -5.87 -26.77 1.02
N VAL A 67 -7.18 -26.72 1.27
CA VAL A 67 -8.18 -26.11 0.38
C VAL A 67 -8.76 -24.90 1.10
N ILE A 68 -8.67 -23.73 0.46
CA ILE A 68 -9.16 -22.47 1.01
C ILE A 68 -10.40 -22.04 0.22
N LEU A 69 -11.44 -21.67 0.96
CA LEU A 69 -12.74 -21.23 0.44
C LEU A 69 -13.11 -19.87 1.02
N GLY A 70 -13.90 -19.10 0.28
CA GLY A 70 -14.48 -17.83 0.73
C GLY A 70 -16.00 -17.81 0.60
N GLU A 71 -16.71 -18.77 1.20
CA GLU A 71 -18.18 -18.85 1.11
C GLU A 71 -18.87 -17.66 1.82
N ASN A 72 -18.60 -17.47 3.11
CA ASN A 72 -19.09 -16.31 3.87
C ASN A 72 -18.10 -15.15 3.75
N SER A 73 -18.47 -13.94 4.18
CA SER A 73 -17.47 -12.87 4.31
C SER A 73 -16.45 -13.15 5.42
N MET A 74 -15.24 -12.60 5.31
CA MET A 74 -14.21 -12.72 6.37
C MET A 74 -14.70 -12.16 7.72
N ILE A 75 -15.61 -11.17 7.67
CA ILE A 75 -16.22 -10.58 8.86
C ILE A 75 -17.19 -11.56 9.53
N GLU A 76 -18.06 -12.21 8.77
CA GLU A 76 -18.98 -13.23 9.31
C GLU A 76 -18.21 -14.41 9.90
N ASP A 77 -17.17 -14.89 9.20
CA ASP A 77 -16.32 -15.97 9.70
C ASP A 77 -15.59 -15.58 11.00
N PHE A 78 -15.17 -14.32 11.14
CA PHE A 78 -14.61 -13.83 12.40
C PHE A 78 -15.65 -13.84 13.53
N GLU A 79 -16.87 -13.36 13.29
CA GLU A 79 -17.92 -13.32 14.31
C GLU A 79 -18.27 -14.73 14.82
N GLU A 80 -18.39 -15.69 13.90
CA GLU A 80 -18.61 -17.10 14.22
C GLU A 80 -17.42 -17.70 14.98
N TRP A 81 -16.20 -17.52 14.46
CA TRP A 81 -14.97 -17.98 15.11
C TRP A 81 -14.82 -17.40 16.52
N TYR A 82 -15.14 -16.12 16.72
CA TYR A 82 -15.04 -15.47 18.02
C TYR A 82 -16.06 -16.06 19.02
N LEU A 83 -17.29 -16.33 18.58
CA LEU A 83 -18.29 -16.99 19.41
C LEU A 83 -17.86 -18.41 19.81
N GLU A 84 -17.31 -19.19 18.88
CA GLU A 84 -16.86 -20.55 19.13
C GLU A 84 -15.67 -20.61 20.10
N ASN A 85 -14.70 -19.70 19.97
CA ASN A 85 -13.47 -19.72 20.75
C ASN A 85 -13.63 -19.05 22.13
N TYR A 86 -14.45 -18.01 22.23
CA TYR A 86 -14.59 -17.21 23.46
C TYR A 86 -15.95 -17.34 24.15
N GLY A 87 -16.93 -17.98 23.53
CA GLY A 87 -18.29 -18.12 24.07
C GLY A 87 -19.03 -16.79 24.23
N MET A 88 -18.61 -15.76 23.50
CA MET A 88 -19.16 -14.40 23.52
C MET A 88 -19.48 -13.96 22.10
N GLU A 89 -20.64 -13.34 21.89
CA GLU A 89 -20.99 -12.77 20.59
C GLU A 89 -20.27 -11.44 20.37
N VAL A 90 -19.74 -11.25 19.17
CA VAL A 90 -19.24 -9.97 18.67
C VAL A 90 -20.06 -9.57 17.44
N GLU A 91 -20.33 -8.27 17.29
CA GLU A 91 -20.86 -7.63 16.09
C GLU A 91 -19.80 -6.70 15.54
N VAL A 92 -19.35 -6.94 14.32
CA VAL A 92 -18.42 -6.07 13.62
C VAL A 92 -19.20 -5.04 12.82
N GLU A 93 -19.05 -3.78 13.22
CA GLU A 93 -19.50 -2.63 12.42
C GLU A 93 -18.34 -2.20 11.53
N TYR A 94 -18.26 -2.77 10.32
CA TYR A 94 -17.20 -2.50 9.36
C TYR A 94 -17.49 -1.22 8.53
N SER A 95 -16.51 -0.34 8.42
CA SER A 95 -16.55 0.90 7.65
C SER A 95 -15.31 1.03 6.77
N THR A 96 -15.42 1.80 5.69
CA THR A 96 -14.30 2.03 4.77
C THR A 96 -13.91 3.51 4.68
N PHE A 97 -12.68 3.75 4.24
CA PHE A 97 -12.18 5.08 3.87
C PHE A 97 -11.32 5.02 2.60
N GLY A 98 -11.38 6.06 1.77
CA GLY A 98 -10.60 6.14 0.53
C GLY A 98 -9.23 6.82 0.68
N THR A 99 -9.02 7.60 1.74
CA THR A 99 -7.73 8.24 2.04
C THR A 99 -7.46 8.28 3.54
N ASN A 100 -6.18 8.27 3.91
CA ASN A 100 -5.74 8.49 5.29
C ASN A 100 -6.24 9.85 5.84
N GLU A 101 -6.30 10.89 5.02
CA GLU A 101 -6.85 12.19 5.41
C GLU A 101 -8.35 12.12 5.74
N ASP A 102 -9.13 11.34 4.97
CA ASP A 102 -10.55 11.10 5.26
C ASP A 102 -10.72 10.36 6.59
N LEU A 103 -9.95 9.29 6.83
CA LEU A 103 -9.92 8.62 8.13
C LEU A 103 -9.62 9.61 9.25
N TYR A 104 -8.54 10.38 9.15
CA TYR A 104 -8.14 11.33 10.19
C TYR A 104 -9.22 12.40 10.45
N ASN A 105 -9.91 12.86 9.41
CA ASN A 105 -11.05 13.77 9.53
C ASN A 105 -12.22 13.11 10.28
N GLN A 106 -12.58 11.87 9.94
CA GLN A 106 -13.60 11.10 10.64
C GLN A 106 -13.27 10.95 12.14
N LEU A 107 -12.02 10.61 12.46
CA LEU A 107 -11.51 10.51 13.83
C LEU A 107 -11.56 11.85 14.58
N THR A 108 -11.43 12.97 13.88
CA THR A 108 -11.46 14.32 14.48
C THR A 108 -12.89 14.82 14.70
N LEU A 109 -13.82 14.39 13.85
CA LEU A 109 -15.25 14.72 13.97
C LEU A 109 -15.97 13.91 15.06
N GLY A 110 -15.28 12.98 15.71
CA GLY A 110 -15.79 12.18 16.82
C GLY A 110 -16.48 10.89 16.38
N ASN A 111 -16.10 10.32 15.23
CA ASN A 111 -16.49 8.93 14.92
C ASN A 111 -15.73 7.99 15.86
N ASP A 112 -16.47 7.10 16.52
CA ASP A 112 -15.94 6.14 17.49
C ASP A 112 -15.55 4.85 16.78
N PHE A 113 -14.31 4.73 16.29
CA PHE A 113 -13.75 3.45 15.85
C PHE A 113 -12.95 2.79 16.98
N ASP A 114 -13.01 1.47 17.08
CA ASP A 114 -12.24 0.68 18.04
C ASP A 114 -10.88 0.28 17.45
N LEU A 115 -10.90 -0.14 16.18
CA LEU A 115 -9.75 -0.65 15.44
C LEU A 115 -9.72 -0.02 14.03
N VAL A 116 -8.56 0.44 13.58
CA VAL A 116 -8.39 1.00 12.24
C VAL A 116 -7.10 0.48 11.58
N CYS A 117 -7.07 0.37 10.25
CA CYS A 117 -5.87 -0.05 9.50
C CYS A 117 -5.37 1.02 8.52
N PRO A 118 -4.76 2.10 9.01
CA PRO A 118 -4.17 3.13 8.16
C PRO A 118 -2.76 2.76 7.68
N SER A 119 -2.22 3.56 6.76
CA SER A 119 -0.81 3.46 6.36
C SER A 119 0.14 3.96 7.46
N GLU A 120 1.43 3.65 7.30
CA GLU A 120 2.42 3.81 8.34
C GLU A 120 2.58 5.23 8.86
N TYR A 121 2.61 6.21 7.99
CA TYR A 121 2.71 7.61 8.44
C TYR A 121 1.52 8.04 9.30
N MET A 122 0.34 7.48 9.06
CA MET A 122 -0.87 7.86 9.77
C MET A 122 -0.93 7.16 11.13
N PHE A 123 -0.55 5.88 11.25
CA PHE A 123 -0.39 5.32 12.59
C PHE A 123 0.74 6.00 13.37
N MET A 124 1.86 6.36 12.73
CA MET A 124 2.94 7.12 13.38
C MET A 124 2.43 8.44 13.96
N LYS A 125 1.62 9.16 13.17
CA LYS A 125 0.96 10.38 13.60
C LYS A 125 0.04 10.14 14.80
N LEU A 126 -0.74 9.06 14.80
CA LEU A 126 -1.63 8.73 15.92
C LEU A 126 -0.85 8.31 17.19
N ILE A 127 0.31 7.64 17.07
CA ILE A 127 1.23 7.39 18.19
C ILE A 127 1.73 8.73 18.75
N ALA A 128 2.17 9.64 17.87
CA ALA A 128 2.71 10.94 18.27
C ALA A 128 1.68 11.81 19.01
N GLU A 129 0.40 11.67 18.65
CA GLU A 129 -0.73 12.35 19.27
C GLU A 129 -1.26 11.65 20.53
N ASP A 130 -0.64 10.54 20.95
CA ASP A 130 -1.05 9.74 22.10
C ASP A 130 -2.50 9.21 21.99
N ARG A 131 -2.94 8.90 20.76
CA ARG A 131 -4.33 8.48 20.45
C ARG A 131 -4.52 6.96 20.38
N LEU A 132 -3.43 6.18 20.44
CA LEU A 132 -3.48 4.72 20.27
C LEU A 132 -3.38 3.95 21.59
N GLN A 133 -4.21 2.93 21.73
CA GLN A 133 -4.15 1.98 22.82
C GLN A 133 -3.03 0.97 22.52
N PRO A 134 -2.04 0.77 23.42
CA PRO A 134 -1.04 -0.28 23.24
C PRO A 134 -1.67 -1.67 23.16
N LEU A 135 -1.08 -2.53 22.34
CA LEU A 135 -1.36 -3.97 22.31
C LEU A 135 -1.01 -4.58 23.68
N SER A 136 -1.77 -5.60 24.08
CA SER A 136 -1.60 -6.27 25.37
C SER A 136 -0.34 -7.14 25.41
N ASP A 137 0.19 -7.40 26.60
CA ASP A 137 1.31 -8.35 26.76
C ASP A 137 0.96 -9.75 26.25
N ALA A 138 -0.32 -10.14 26.32
CA ALA A 138 -0.81 -11.44 25.85
C ALA A 138 -0.81 -11.55 24.31
N PHE A 139 -0.96 -10.43 23.60
CA PHE A 139 -0.85 -10.40 22.14
C PHE A 139 0.55 -10.81 21.66
N PHE A 140 1.59 -10.54 22.46
CA PHE A 140 2.98 -10.86 22.15
C PHE A 140 3.44 -12.22 22.69
N ASP A 141 2.54 -13.03 23.24
CA ASP A 141 2.89 -14.36 23.76
C ASP A 141 3.14 -15.34 22.61
N THR A 142 4.39 -15.71 22.40
CA THR A 142 4.78 -16.70 21.38
C THR A 142 4.55 -18.14 21.81
N GLU A 143 4.29 -18.41 23.09
CA GLU A 143 4.07 -19.77 23.60
C GLU A 143 2.65 -20.28 23.30
N THR A 144 1.70 -19.38 23.06
CA THR A 144 0.34 -19.71 22.62
C THR A 144 0.36 -20.06 21.12
N GLU A 145 0.05 -21.31 20.77
CA GLU A 145 0.08 -21.79 19.37
C GLU A 145 -0.90 -21.03 18.48
N GLU A 146 -2.03 -20.61 19.02
CA GLU A 146 -3.08 -19.88 18.32
C GLU A 146 -2.77 -18.38 18.17
N ASN A 147 -1.64 -17.86 18.66
CA ASN A 147 -1.21 -16.47 18.46
C ASN A 147 -0.52 -16.30 17.10
N TYR A 148 -1.30 -16.48 16.03
CA TYR A 148 -0.86 -16.43 14.63
C TYR A 148 -0.12 -15.14 14.24
N ASN A 149 -0.50 -13.97 14.77
CA ASN A 149 0.16 -12.71 14.38
C ASN A 149 1.64 -12.65 14.84
N VAL A 150 1.89 -12.73 16.16
CA VAL A 150 3.24 -12.59 16.70
C VAL A 150 4.16 -13.73 16.26
N ARG A 151 3.61 -14.94 16.05
CA ARG A 151 4.37 -16.10 15.57
C ARG A 151 4.58 -16.08 14.05
N GLY A 152 3.67 -15.45 13.30
CA GLY A 152 3.64 -15.50 11.86
C GLY A 152 4.27 -14.30 11.14
N VAL A 153 4.41 -13.14 11.78
CA VAL A 153 5.01 -11.96 11.15
C VAL A 153 6.46 -12.22 10.73
N SER A 154 6.80 -11.82 9.49
CA SER A 154 8.15 -11.91 8.95
C SER A 154 9.17 -11.22 9.85
N ASP A 155 10.33 -11.85 10.07
CA ASP A 155 11.40 -11.27 10.89
C ASP A 155 11.97 -9.97 10.32
N TYR A 156 12.03 -9.87 8.99
CA TYR A 156 12.42 -8.63 8.31
C TYR A 156 11.46 -7.49 8.67
N ILE A 157 10.16 -7.74 8.61
CA ILE A 157 9.12 -6.75 8.90
C ILE A 157 9.06 -6.44 10.40
N ARG A 158 9.15 -7.46 11.25
CA ARG A 158 9.20 -7.33 12.71
C ARG A 158 10.33 -6.40 13.13
N ASN A 159 11.53 -6.59 12.58
CA ASN A 159 12.67 -5.73 12.85
C ASN A 159 12.39 -4.26 12.48
N ILE A 160 11.71 -3.98 11.37
CA ILE A 160 11.32 -2.60 11.00
C ILE A 160 10.38 -2.01 12.04
N PHE A 161 9.36 -2.75 12.48
CA PHE A 161 8.37 -2.27 13.46
C PHE A 161 8.98 -2.10 14.87
N ASP A 162 9.95 -2.93 15.25
CA ASP A 162 10.63 -2.86 16.55
C ASP A 162 11.68 -1.75 16.62
N THR A 163 12.34 -1.43 15.50
CA THR A 163 13.44 -0.45 15.47
C THR A 163 12.99 0.97 15.18
N ASN A 164 11.88 1.15 14.45
CA ASN A 164 11.30 2.47 14.23
C ASN A 164 10.48 2.91 15.45
N THR A 165 10.75 4.12 15.94
CA THR A 165 10.14 4.62 17.17
C THR A 165 9.50 5.99 17.00
N ILE A 166 8.38 6.22 17.68
CA ILE A 166 7.77 7.53 17.86
C ILE A 166 7.77 7.84 19.35
N ASN A 167 8.28 9.01 19.74
CA ASN A 167 8.44 9.42 21.15
C ASN A 167 9.23 8.41 22.01
N GLY A 168 10.14 7.64 21.39
CA GLY A 168 10.97 6.63 22.06
C GLY A 168 10.27 5.28 22.29
N GLU A 169 9.06 5.09 21.75
CA GLU A 169 8.31 3.84 21.79
C GLU A 169 8.29 3.20 20.39
N PRO A 170 8.51 1.87 20.27
CA PRO A 170 8.51 1.17 18.99
C PRO A 170 7.12 1.13 18.36
N TRP A 171 7.04 1.06 17.03
CA TRP A 171 5.75 0.93 16.33
C TRP A 171 5.03 -0.35 16.73
N SER A 172 5.76 -1.46 16.89
CA SER A 172 5.21 -2.77 17.29
C SER A 172 4.41 -2.73 18.59
N ARG A 173 4.67 -1.76 19.48
CA ARG A 173 3.87 -1.57 20.71
C ARG A 173 2.42 -1.18 20.44
N TYR A 174 2.14 -0.55 19.31
CA TYR A 174 0.85 0.05 18.99
C TYR A 174 0.23 -0.47 17.69
N ALA A 175 1.05 -0.90 16.74
CA ALA A 175 0.65 -1.31 15.41
C ALA A 175 1.05 -2.76 15.12
N ALA A 176 0.08 -3.56 14.71
CA ALA A 176 0.32 -4.87 14.10
C ALA A 176 0.23 -4.71 12.58
N GLY A 177 1.31 -5.03 11.85
CA GLY A 177 1.32 -4.92 10.39
C GLY A 177 0.23 -5.78 9.73
N TYR A 178 -0.25 -5.34 8.58
CA TYR A 178 -1.25 -6.04 7.77
C TYR A 178 -0.71 -6.37 6.38
N MET A 179 -0.43 -5.33 5.59
CA MET A 179 0.11 -5.40 4.24
C MET A 179 1.37 -4.56 4.12
N TRP A 180 2.25 -4.92 3.18
CA TRP A 180 3.48 -4.18 2.90
C TRP A 180 3.85 -4.23 1.43
N GLY A 181 4.79 -3.38 1.04
CA GLY A 181 5.43 -3.45 -0.26
C GLY A 181 6.34 -2.27 -0.55
N THR A 182 6.69 -2.11 -1.81
CA THR A 182 7.54 -0.99 -2.28
C THR A 182 6.77 -0.08 -3.24
N THR A 183 7.34 1.08 -3.54
CA THR A 183 6.90 1.90 -4.67
C THR A 183 7.85 1.75 -5.86
N GLY A 184 7.34 1.98 -7.06
CA GLY A 184 8.12 1.83 -8.28
C GLY A 184 7.36 2.31 -9.50
N ILE A 185 7.84 1.93 -10.67
CA ILE A 185 7.31 2.35 -11.96
C ILE A 185 6.78 1.13 -12.71
N VAL A 186 5.46 1.09 -12.95
CA VAL A 186 4.90 0.21 -13.99
C VAL A 186 5.17 0.87 -15.33
N TYR A 187 5.68 0.14 -16.31
CA TYR A 187 6.05 0.67 -17.62
C TYR A 187 5.73 -0.29 -18.77
N ASN A 188 5.63 0.27 -19.98
CA ASN A 188 5.56 -0.52 -21.20
C ASN A 188 6.98 -0.87 -21.72
N PRO A 189 7.39 -2.16 -21.69
CA PRO A 189 8.74 -2.57 -22.07
C PRO A 189 9.02 -2.50 -23.58
N GLU A 190 7.99 -2.38 -24.43
CA GLU A 190 8.20 -2.14 -25.87
C GLU A 190 8.59 -0.69 -26.20
N LYS A 191 8.36 0.25 -25.28
CA LYS A 191 8.58 1.70 -25.49
C LYS A 191 9.60 2.30 -24.53
N ILE A 192 9.77 1.72 -23.36
CA ILE A 192 10.64 2.21 -22.29
C ILE A 192 11.56 1.06 -21.90
N THR A 193 12.86 1.32 -21.84
CA THR A 193 13.81 0.30 -21.37
C THR A 193 13.75 0.17 -19.86
N ARG A 194 14.13 -1.00 -19.32
CA ARG A 194 14.24 -1.19 -17.86
C ARG A 194 15.13 -0.13 -17.21
N GLU A 195 16.27 0.19 -17.81
CA GLU A 195 17.20 1.22 -17.32
C GLU A 195 16.49 2.59 -17.19
N GLU A 196 15.71 2.99 -18.19
CA GLU A 196 14.94 4.24 -18.12
C GLU A 196 13.84 4.22 -17.06
N ALA A 197 13.17 3.08 -16.87
CA ALA A 197 12.13 2.92 -15.85
C ALA A 197 12.69 2.74 -14.42
N SER A 198 13.98 2.44 -14.29
CA SER A 198 14.66 2.21 -13.01
C SER A 198 15.22 3.50 -12.40
N HIS A 199 14.67 4.66 -12.74
CA HIS A 199 15.00 5.94 -12.11
C HIS A 199 13.75 6.81 -11.96
N TRP A 200 13.62 7.49 -10.81
CA TRP A 200 12.52 8.44 -10.58
C TRP A 200 12.52 9.58 -11.61
N SER A 201 13.69 9.89 -12.18
CA SER A 201 13.88 10.95 -13.17
C SER A 201 13.05 10.76 -14.45
N ILE A 202 12.56 9.55 -14.74
CA ILE A 202 11.60 9.28 -15.81
C ILE A 202 10.33 10.16 -15.72
N LEU A 203 9.89 10.48 -14.50
CA LEU A 203 8.70 11.28 -14.25
C LEU A 203 8.86 12.74 -14.72
N ALA A 204 10.11 13.22 -14.81
CA ALA A 204 10.46 14.55 -15.29
C ALA A 204 11.09 14.56 -16.69
N ASP A 205 11.33 13.40 -17.31
CA ASP A 205 12.00 13.30 -18.61
C ASP A 205 11.08 13.83 -19.74
N PRO A 206 11.48 14.91 -20.45
CA PRO A 206 10.74 15.46 -21.58
C PRO A 206 10.51 14.47 -22.73
N LYS A 207 11.28 13.37 -22.82
CA LYS A 207 11.07 12.28 -23.77
C LYS A 207 9.66 11.69 -23.64
N TYR A 208 9.15 11.59 -22.41
CA TYR A 208 7.85 10.97 -22.10
C TYR A 208 6.78 12.01 -21.73
N ARG A 209 6.92 13.24 -22.24
CA ARG A 209 5.97 14.31 -21.96
C ARG A 209 4.55 13.96 -22.38
N GLY A 210 3.64 14.01 -21.42
CA GLY A 210 2.23 13.66 -21.57
C GLY A 210 1.97 12.15 -21.64
N GLN A 211 2.95 11.34 -21.28
CA GLN A 211 2.90 9.87 -21.34
C GLN A 211 3.27 9.20 -20.00
N VAL A 212 3.47 9.97 -18.94
CA VAL A 212 3.70 9.45 -17.59
C VAL A 212 2.70 10.05 -16.62
N THR A 213 2.36 9.34 -15.56
CA THR A 213 1.51 9.84 -14.47
C THR A 213 2.31 10.01 -13.19
N ILE A 214 1.81 10.89 -12.32
CA ILE A 214 2.38 11.15 -10.99
C ILE A 214 1.28 10.98 -9.94
N LYS A 215 1.63 10.46 -8.77
CA LYS A 215 0.65 10.22 -7.71
C LYS A 215 0.02 11.53 -7.22
N ASP A 216 -1.30 11.56 -7.10
CA ASP A 216 -2.07 12.60 -6.41
C ASP A 216 -1.99 12.40 -4.89
N ASN A 217 -0.76 12.24 -4.39
CA ASN A 217 -0.42 12.09 -2.99
C ASN A 217 0.86 12.90 -2.75
N VAL A 218 0.80 13.82 -1.78
CA VAL A 218 1.91 14.73 -1.50
C VAL A 218 3.16 13.99 -1.04
N ARG A 219 3.01 12.90 -0.26
CA ARG A 219 4.14 12.15 0.30
C ARG A 219 4.84 11.35 -0.79
N ASP A 220 4.09 10.57 -1.57
CA ASP A 220 4.64 9.77 -2.69
C ASP A 220 5.34 10.65 -3.74
N SER A 221 4.67 11.73 -4.17
CA SER A 221 5.26 12.67 -5.12
C SER A 221 6.51 13.35 -4.54
N TYR A 222 6.49 13.74 -3.26
CA TYR A 222 7.65 14.34 -2.61
C TYR A 222 8.82 13.36 -2.50
N PHE A 223 8.56 12.10 -2.18
CA PHE A 223 9.57 11.04 -2.15
C PHE A 223 10.26 10.90 -3.50
N ALA A 224 9.51 10.75 -4.59
CA ALA A 224 10.09 10.68 -5.93
C ALA A 224 10.91 11.95 -6.28
N ALA A 225 10.43 13.14 -5.87
CA ALA A 225 11.16 14.38 -6.09
C ALA A 225 12.48 14.46 -5.30
N LEU A 226 12.54 13.90 -4.09
CA LEU A 226 13.78 13.76 -3.32
C LEU A 226 14.72 12.75 -3.98
N GLY A 227 14.19 11.64 -4.51
CA GLY A 227 14.96 10.66 -5.27
C GLY A 227 15.67 11.31 -6.47
N ILE A 228 14.93 12.10 -7.26
CA ILE A 228 15.50 12.89 -8.37
C ILE A 228 16.51 13.93 -7.86
N LEU A 229 16.23 14.61 -6.76
CA LEU A 229 17.10 15.64 -6.20
C LEU A 229 18.47 15.08 -5.79
N HIS A 230 18.46 13.88 -5.21
CA HIS A 230 19.63 13.23 -4.62
C HIS A 230 20.20 12.09 -5.48
N GLU A 231 19.67 11.84 -6.68
CA GLU A 231 20.04 10.72 -7.57
C GLU A 231 21.57 10.58 -7.72
N GLN A 232 22.27 11.67 -8.01
CA GLN A 232 23.73 11.65 -8.17
C GLN A 232 24.49 11.30 -6.88
N GLU A 233 23.99 11.71 -5.72
CA GLU A 233 24.58 11.40 -4.42
C GLU A 233 24.31 9.94 -4.05
N LEU A 234 23.09 9.47 -4.26
CA LEU A 234 22.64 8.11 -3.94
C LEU A 234 23.32 7.04 -4.80
N LEU A 235 23.64 7.36 -6.05
CA LEU A 235 24.33 6.47 -6.99
C LEU A 235 25.86 6.63 -6.99
N ASP A 236 26.42 7.52 -6.16
CA ASP A 236 27.86 7.67 -6.06
C ASP A 236 28.49 6.38 -5.47
N PRO A 237 29.59 5.86 -6.05
CA PRO A 237 30.22 4.64 -5.55
C PRO A 237 30.65 4.70 -4.08
N GLU A 238 31.02 5.87 -3.54
CA GLU A 238 31.34 6.02 -2.12
C GLU A 238 30.08 5.90 -1.25
N PHE A 239 28.95 6.40 -1.74
CA PHE A 239 27.64 6.25 -1.07
C PHE A 239 27.16 4.80 -1.10
N LEU A 240 27.21 4.15 -2.26
CA LEU A 240 26.75 2.76 -2.45
C LEU A 240 27.50 1.75 -1.59
N ASN A 241 28.78 1.99 -1.28
CA ASN A 241 29.63 1.10 -0.49
C ASN A 241 29.72 1.49 1.00
N ALA A 242 28.89 2.43 1.47
CA ALA A 242 28.92 2.88 2.85
C ALA A 242 28.19 1.89 3.79
N ASP A 243 28.79 1.60 4.95
CA ASP A 243 28.18 0.69 5.95
C ASP A 243 26.87 1.24 6.53
N ASP A 244 26.73 2.58 6.57
CA ASP A 244 25.56 3.33 7.05
C ASP A 244 24.62 3.76 5.91
N ARG A 245 24.70 3.11 4.74
CA ARG A 245 23.96 3.49 3.52
C ARG A 245 22.46 3.67 3.77
N LEU A 246 21.78 2.67 4.34
CA LEU A 246 20.33 2.74 4.59
C LEU A 246 19.95 3.91 5.51
N GLU A 247 20.75 4.17 6.53
CA GLU A 247 20.55 5.28 7.47
C GLU A 247 20.68 6.62 6.73
N ARG A 248 21.69 6.76 5.87
CA ARG A 248 21.90 7.95 5.03
C ARG A 248 20.80 8.15 3.99
N ILE A 249 20.30 7.08 3.37
CA ILE A 249 19.13 7.16 2.47
C ILE A 249 17.93 7.65 3.29
N ALA A 250 17.67 7.06 4.45
CA ALA A 250 16.55 7.45 5.31
C ALA A 250 16.65 8.91 5.74
N GLU A 251 17.84 9.41 6.07
CA GLU A 251 18.06 10.83 6.36
C GLU A 251 17.69 11.71 5.17
N LEU A 252 18.22 11.42 3.98
CA LEU A 252 17.97 12.20 2.75
C LEU A 252 16.48 12.21 2.36
N MET A 253 15.84 11.04 2.38
CA MET A 253 14.45 10.86 1.95
C MET A 253 13.42 11.38 2.97
N ASN A 254 13.87 11.77 4.16
CA ASN A 254 13.03 12.39 5.20
C ASN A 254 13.37 13.87 5.46
N ARG A 255 14.24 14.50 4.66
CA ARG A 255 14.57 15.92 4.82
C ARG A 255 13.37 16.80 4.49
N THR A 256 13.09 17.75 5.38
CA THR A 256 12.00 18.73 5.24
C THR A 256 12.44 20.18 5.48
N ASP A 257 13.76 20.43 5.50
CA ASP A 257 14.28 21.78 5.65
C ASP A 257 13.90 22.69 4.46
N GLU A 258 13.91 24.01 4.67
CA GLU A 258 13.42 24.97 3.68
C GLU A 258 14.13 24.88 2.32
N GLU A 259 15.43 24.58 2.31
CA GLU A 259 16.21 24.46 1.09
C GLU A 259 15.80 23.21 0.30
N THR A 260 15.74 22.06 0.98
CA THR A 260 15.29 20.81 0.36
C THR A 260 13.86 20.90 -0.16
N VAL A 261 12.93 21.45 0.63
CA VAL A 261 11.53 21.60 0.19
C VAL A 261 11.42 22.53 -1.02
N ALA A 262 12.18 23.63 -1.06
CA ALA A 262 12.17 24.52 -2.21
C ALA A 262 12.78 23.88 -3.47
N ALA A 263 13.81 23.06 -3.32
CA ALA A 263 14.41 22.30 -4.43
C ALA A 263 13.43 21.25 -4.98
N ALA A 264 12.82 20.46 -4.10
CA ALA A 264 11.80 19.48 -4.45
C ALA A 264 10.56 20.12 -5.11
N GLU A 265 10.11 21.30 -4.66
CA GLU A 265 9.02 22.05 -5.30
C GLU A 265 9.30 22.32 -6.79
N ASN A 266 10.56 22.64 -7.14
CA ASN A 266 10.94 22.90 -8.52
C ASN A 266 10.96 21.63 -9.37
N ILE A 267 11.34 20.49 -8.79
CA ILE A 267 11.30 19.18 -9.46
C ILE A 267 9.85 18.75 -9.65
N LEU A 268 9.00 18.87 -8.64
CA LEU A 268 7.57 18.56 -8.72
C LEU A 268 6.84 19.39 -9.78
N LYS A 269 7.22 20.66 -9.97
CA LYS A 269 6.69 21.46 -11.07
C LYS A 269 7.12 20.94 -12.44
N GLN A 270 8.36 20.45 -12.58
CA GLN A 270 8.83 19.83 -13.82
C GLN A 270 8.08 18.52 -14.10
N MET A 271 7.95 17.66 -13.08
CA MET A 271 7.15 16.43 -13.15
C MET A 271 5.71 16.76 -13.57
N LYS A 272 5.08 17.75 -12.94
CA LYS A 272 3.73 18.21 -13.31
C LYS A 272 3.64 18.69 -14.76
N GLU A 273 4.62 19.44 -15.25
CA GLU A 273 4.64 19.91 -16.65
C GLU A 273 4.87 18.79 -17.67
N ASN A 274 5.47 17.69 -17.20
CA ASN A 274 5.76 16.49 -17.97
C ASN A 274 4.60 15.47 -17.93
N ALA A 275 3.85 15.41 -16.83
CA ALA A 275 2.84 14.40 -16.60
C ALA A 275 1.61 14.54 -17.53
N TYR A 276 1.00 13.40 -17.84
CA TYR A 276 -0.33 13.28 -18.43
C TYR A 276 -1.40 13.75 -17.45
N SER A 277 -1.33 13.28 -16.20
CA SER A 277 -2.25 13.61 -15.12
C SER A 277 -1.59 13.36 -13.75
N PHE A 278 -2.19 13.96 -12.72
CA PHE A 278 -2.09 13.43 -11.36
C PHE A 278 -3.12 12.31 -11.22
N GLU A 279 -2.76 11.19 -10.62
CA GLU A 279 -3.63 10.03 -10.47
C GLU A 279 -3.55 9.44 -9.05
N SER A 280 -4.67 8.94 -8.54
CA SER A 280 -4.70 8.14 -7.31
C SER A 280 -4.89 6.67 -7.65
N ASP A 281 -5.90 6.39 -8.48
CA ASP A 281 -6.31 5.03 -8.84
C ASP A 281 -6.46 4.83 -10.37
N SER A 282 -6.79 5.90 -11.11
CA SER A 282 -7.02 5.83 -12.56
C SER A 282 -5.77 5.47 -13.38
N GLY A 283 -4.56 5.60 -12.81
CA GLY A 283 -3.31 5.24 -13.45
C GLY A 283 -3.27 3.78 -13.92
N LYS A 284 -3.89 2.87 -13.15
CA LYS A 284 -3.98 1.43 -13.48
C LYS A 284 -4.64 1.20 -14.83
N ALA A 285 -5.85 1.75 -15.00
CA ALA A 285 -6.59 1.65 -16.26
C ALA A 285 -5.91 2.41 -17.41
N ASP A 286 -5.24 3.53 -17.14
CA ASP A 286 -4.52 4.29 -18.17
C ASP A 286 -3.28 3.53 -18.68
N MET A 287 -2.60 2.76 -17.81
CA MET A 287 -1.53 1.82 -18.18
C MET A 287 -2.08 0.65 -19.00
N VAL A 288 -3.10 -0.06 -18.51
CA VAL A 288 -3.71 -1.22 -19.20
C VAL A 288 -4.19 -0.85 -20.60
N THR A 289 -4.77 0.34 -20.77
CA THR A 289 -5.25 0.82 -22.09
C THR A 289 -4.15 1.41 -22.98
N GLY A 290 -2.91 1.49 -22.50
CA GLY A 290 -1.76 2.06 -23.22
C GLY A 290 -1.86 3.56 -23.48
N LYS A 291 -2.68 4.30 -22.72
CA LYS A 291 -2.79 5.77 -22.85
C LYS A 291 -1.52 6.46 -22.34
N VAL A 292 -0.90 5.87 -21.33
CA VAL A 292 0.38 6.29 -20.76
C VAL A 292 1.36 5.12 -20.85
N LEU A 293 2.66 5.42 -20.77
CA LEU A 293 3.75 4.46 -20.95
C LEU A 293 4.47 4.12 -19.66
N ALA A 294 4.37 4.96 -18.63
CA ALA A 294 4.89 4.69 -17.30
C ALA A 294 4.03 5.36 -16.21
N ASN A 295 3.97 4.73 -15.04
CA ASN A 295 3.15 5.16 -13.92
C ASN A 295 3.83 4.80 -12.60
N TYR A 296 4.03 5.80 -11.72
CA TYR A 296 4.38 5.54 -10.32
C TYR A 296 3.27 4.70 -9.69
N GLN A 297 3.60 3.53 -9.12
CA GLN A 297 2.65 2.72 -8.35
C GLN A 297 3.20 2.14 -7.04
N TRP A 298 2.27 1.91 -6.10
CA TRP A 298 2.46 0.96 -5.00
C TRP A 298 2.50 -0.46 -5.59
N SER A 299 3.31 -1.36 -5.03
CA SER A 299 3.54 -2.67 -5.64
C SER A 299 2.29 -3.54 -5.78
N GLY A 300 1.33 -3.48 -4.84
CA GLY A 300 0.06 -4.21 -4.99
C GLY A 300 -0.78 -3.71 -6.18
N ASP A 301 -0.92 -2.38 -6.33
CA ASP A 301 -1.54 -1.76 -7.51
C ASP A 301 -0.78 -2.07 -8.81
N ALA A 302 0.55 -2.21 -8.73
CA ALA A 302 1.36 -2.63 -9.87
C ALA A 302 1.02 -4.04 -10.31
N VAL A 303 0.96 -5.01 -9.39
CA VAL A 303 0.55 -6.40 -9.66
C VAL A 303 -0.81 -6.44 -10.35
N TYR A 304 -1.81 -5.79 -9.76
CA TYR A 304 -3.14 -5.71 -10.38
C TYR A 304 -3.08 -5.15 -11.81
N THR A 305 -2.29 -4.10 -12.03
CA THR A 305 -2.12 -3.49 -13.36
C THR A 305 -1.46 -4.44 -14.36
N LEU A 306 -0.46 -5.22 -13.93
CA LEU A 306 0.20 -6.23 -14.75
C LEU A 306 -0.78 -7.34 -15.16
N ASP A 307 -1.53 -7.88 -14.20
CA ASP A 307 -2.50 -8.96 -14.43
C ASP A 307 -3.64 -8.53 -15.36
N GLN A 308 -4.22 -7.35 -15.12
CA GLN A 308 -5.31 -6.84 -15.96
C GLN A 308 -4.85 -6.55 -17.40
N ALA A 309 -3.60 -6.12 -17.59
CA ALA A 309 -3.05 -5.88 -18.91
C ALA A 309 -2.86 -7.19 -19.70
N GLU A 310 -2.45 -8.25 -19.01
CA GLU A 310 -2.17 -9.56 -19.61
C GLU A 310 -3.42 -10.26 -20.15
N ILE A 311 -4.60 -10.03 -19.55
CA ILE A 311 -5.91 -10.52 -20.04
C ILE A 311 -6.15 -10.11 -21.51
N ASP A 312 -5.67 -8.94 -21.91
CA ASP A 312 -5.80 -8.39 -23.27
C ASP A 312 -4.53 -8.57 -24.12
N ASP A 313 -3.65 -9.52 -23.77
CA ASP A 313 -2.34 -9.79 -24.41
C ASP A 313 -1.41 -8.55 -24.44
N TYR A 314 -1.56 -7.65 -23.46
CA TYR A 314 -0.74 -6.44 -23.34
C TYR A 314 0.24 -6.57 -22.18
N TYR A 315 1.52 -6.73 -22.50
CA TYR A 315 2.54 -6.99 -21.48
C TYR A 315 3.14 -5.69 -20.95
N LEU A 316 3.04 -5.52 -19.64
CA LEU A 316 3.68 -4.46 -18.84
C LEU A 316 4.77 -5.05 -17.94
N ALA A 317 5.64 -4.21 -17.41
CA ALA A 317 6.70 -4.59 -16.47
C ALA A 317 6.78 -3.59 -15.31
N TYR A 318 7.45 -3.97 -14.23
CA TYR A 318 7.65 -3.17 -13.03
C TYR A 318 9.15 -2.99 -12.75
N ALA A 319 9.55 -1.76 -12.43
CA ALA A 319 10.91 -1.41 -12.07
C ALA A 319 10.94 -0.61 -10.77
N VAL A 320 11.92 -0.89 -9.90
CA VAL A 320 12.13 -0.15 -8.66
C VAL A 320 13.38 0.74 -8.81
N PRO A 321 13.27 2.08 -8.66
CA PRO A 321 14.34 3.01 -9.00
C PRO A 321 15.67 2.80 -8.27
N GLU A 322 16.79 2.65 -9.00
CA GLU A 322 18.10 2.21 -8.48
C GLU A 322 18.65 3.07 -7.33
N GLU A 323 18.34 4.36 -7.32
CA GLU A 323 18.80 5.30 -6.30
C GLU A 323 18.19 5.02 -4.92
N CYS A 324 16.88 4.75 -4.84
CA CYS A 324 16.15 4.37 -3.62
C CYS A 324 14.66 4.14 -3.91
N THR A 325 13.96 3.48 -3.00
CA THR A 325 12.49 3.37 -3.01
C THR A 325 11.88 3.55 -1.62
N ASN A 326 10.58 3.83 -1.56
CA ASN A 326 9.83 3.80 -0.31
C ASN A 326 9.32 2.39 -0.04
N ILE A 327 9.52 1.91 1.19
CA ILE A 327 8.79 0.76 1.72
C ILE A 327 7.59 1.28 2.52
N TRP A 328 6.40 0.77 2.20
CA TRP A 328 5.14 1.19 2.82
C TRP A 328 4.53 0.03 3.60
N PHE A 329 3.70 0.38 4.59
CA PHE A 329 2.96 -0.58 5.41
C PHE A 329 1.57 -0.05 5.72
N ASP A 330 0.58 -0.93 5.70
CA ASP A 330 -0.67 -0.72 6.42
C ASP A 330 -0.65 -1.55 7.70
N GLY A 331 -1.17 -0.98 8.79
CA GLY A 331 -1.12 -1.63 10.10
C GLY A 331 -2.34 -1.38 10.96
N TRP A 332 -2.82 -2.44 11.59
CA TRP A 332 -3.90 -2.43 12.57
C TRP A 332 -3.49 -1.70 13.84
N VAL A 333 -4.25 -0.67 14.21
CA VAL A 333 -4.07 0.09 15.46
C VAL A 333 -5.38 0.27 16.21
N MET A 334 -5.34 0.11 17.53
CA MET A 334 -6.49 0.32 18.39
C MET A 334 -6.57 1.78 18.84
N LEU A 335 -7.75 2.42 18.74
CA LEU A 335 -7.93 3.78 19.21
C LEU A 335 -8.28 3.82 20.70
N LYS A 336 -7.58 4.65 21.47
CA LYS A 336 -7.84 4.79 22.93
C LYS A 336 -9.29 5.14 23.22
N ASP A 337 -9.86 6.07 22.46
CA ASP A 337 -11.22 6.55 22.67
C ASP A 337 -12.28 5.49 22.32
N GLY A 338 -11.99 4.60 21.35
CA GLY A 338 -12.86 3.48 21.00
C GLY A 338 -12.82 2.35 22.02
N ILE A 339 -11.61 1.88 22.34
CA ILE A 339 -11.41 0.85 23.37
C ILE A 339 -11.92 1.33 24.73
N ASN A 340 -11.66 2.59 25.08
CA ASN A 340 -12.15 3.28 26.27
C ASN A 340 -11.97 2.48 27.58
N GLY A 341 -10.84 1.79 27.71
CA GLY A 341 -10.51 0.94 28.86
C GLY A 341 -11.36 -0.34 29.01
N SER A 342 -12.09 -0.75 27.97
CA SER A 342 -12.84 -2.01 27.96
C SER A 342 -11.94 -3.17 27.57
N GLU A 343 -11.63 -4.05 28.53
CA GLU A 343 -10.87 -5.29 28.31
C GLU A 343 -11.52 -6.16 27.24
N ALA A 344 -12.86 -6.23 27.22
CA ALA A 344 -13.60 -7.03 26.24
C ALA A 344 -13.46 -6.49 24.81
N LYS A 345 -13.45 -5.17 24.62
CA LYS A 345 -13.22 -4.57 23.29
C LYS A 345 -11.77 -4.73 22.84
N GLN A 346 -10.81 -4.54 23.75
CA GLN A 346 -9.40 -4.75 23.44
C GLN A 346 -9.14 -6.20 23.03
N GLN A 347 -9.67 -7.18 23.78
CA GLN A 347 -9.59 -8.58 23.41
C GLN A 347 -10.24 -8.85 22.04
N ALA A 348 -11.42 -8.29 21.76
CA ALA A 348 -12.08 -8.48 20.47
C ALA A 348 -11.26 -7.89 19.31
N ALA A 349 -10.67 -6.71 19.49
CA ALA A 349 -9.80 -6.09 18.48
C ALA A 349 -8.51 -6.88 18.25
N GLU A 350 -7.83 -7.31 19.31
CA GLU A 350 -6.62 -8.14 19.23
C GLU A 350 -6.93 -9.52 18.62
N ALA A 351 -8.08 -10.11 18.95
CA ALA A 351 -8.56 -11.35 18.37
C ALA A 351 -8.87 -11.20 16.87
N PHE A 352 -9.41 -10.06 16.43
CA PHE A 352 -9.61 -9.76 15.01
C PHE A 352 -8.29 -9.72 14.26
N ILE A 353 -7.30 -8.97 14.78
CA ILE A 353 -5.95 -8.91 14.19
C ILE A 353 -5.36 -10.32 14.09
N ASN A 354 -5.47 -11.11 15.15
CA ASN A 354 -4.94 -12.46 15.19
C ASN A 354 -5.67 -13.43 14.24
N PHE A 355 -6.99 -13.32 14.13
CA PHE A 355 -7.80 -14.10 13.18
C PHE A 355 -7.41 -13.79 11.73
N MET A 356 -7.27 -12.50 11.38
CA MET A 356 -6.78 -12.09 10.06
C MET A 356 -5.36 -12.58 9.76
N SER A 357 -4.58 -12.88 10.80
CA SER A 357 -3.20 -13.39 10.69
C SER A 357 -3.11 -14.91 10.61
N ARG A 358 -4.24 -15.64 10.70
CA ARG A 358 -4.27 -17.10 10.52
C ARG A 358 -3.84 -17.43 9.08
N PRO A 359 -2.93 -18.39 8.83
CA PRO A 359 -2.32 -18.56 7.50
C PRO A 359 -3.29 -18.72 6.33
N ASP A 360 -4.38 -19.46 6.51
CA ASP A 360 -5.45 -19.63 5.51
C ASP A 360 -6.22 -18.34 5.26
N ASN A 361 -6.53 -17.57 6.31
CA ASN A 361 -7.15 -16.24 6.17
C ASN A 361 -6.22 -15.24 5.48
N VAL A 362 -4.92 -15.31 5.75
CA VAL A 362 -3.90 -14.50 5.08
C VAL A 362 -3.88 -14.81 3.59
N VAL A 363 -3.79 -16.09 3.20
CA VAL A 363 -3.81 -16.49 1.78
C VAL A 363 -5.11 -16.07 1.12
N ARG A 364 -6.25 -16.37 1.75
CA ARG A 364 -7.58 -15.98 1.25
C ARG A 364 -7.65 -14.49 0.96
N ASN A 365 -7.16 -13.68 1.89
CA ASN A 365 -7.23 -12.24 1.73
C ASN A 365 -6.23 -11.71 0.70
N MET A 366 -4.99 -12.22 0.66
CA MET A 366 -4.00 -11.85 -0.37
C MET A 366 -4.51 -12.18 -1.77
N TYR A 367 -5.17 -13.32 -1.94
CA TYR A 367 -5.80 -13.71 -3.20
C TYR A 367 -6.90 -12.72 -3.63
N TYR A 368 -7.75 -12.31 -2.69
CA TYR A 368 -8.81 -11.34 -2.98
C TYR A 368 -8.28 -9.95 -3.36
N ILE A 369 -7.31 -9.41 -2.61
CA ILE A 369 -6.87 -8.02 -2.77
C ILE A 369 -5.65 -7.84 -3.69
N GLY A 370 -4.85 -8.90 -3.93
CA GLY A 370 -3.63 -8.86 -4.74
C GLY A 370 -2.41 -8.17 -4.09
N TYR A 371 -2.41 -8.00 -2.77
CA TYR A 371 -1.33 -7.37 -1.99
C TYR A 371 -0.63 -8.41 -1.11
N THR A 372 0.59 -8.08 -0.69
CA THR A 372 1.44 -8.97 0.11
C THR A 372 1.27 -8.70 1.61
N SER A 373 0.91 -9.75 2.35
CA SER A 373 0.80 -9.67 3.82
C SER A 373 2.17 -9.50 4.49
N VAL A 374 2.19 -8.93 5.69
CA VAL A 374 3.38 -8.97 6.56
C VAL A 374 3.62 -10.34 7.21
N ILE A 375 2.61 -11.21 7.18
CA ILE A 375 2.64 -12.54 7.77
C ILE A 375 3.34 -13.49 6.79
N ALA A 376 4.40 -14.12 7.24
CA ALA A 376 5.18 -15.10 6.48
C ALA A 376 4.81 -16.55 6.79
N GLY A 377 3.93 -16.78 7.77
CA GLY A 377 3.39 -18.11 8.10
C GLY A 377 3.99 -18.75 9.36
N GLY A 378 5.15 -18.28 9.82
CA GLY A 378 5.80 -18.80 11.03
C GLY A 378 6.10 -20.29 10.89
N ASP A 379 5.41 -21.12 11.67
CA ASP A 379 5.55 -22.59 11.59
C ASP A 379 4.74 -23.23 10.44
N SER A 380 3.87 -22.46 9.78
CA SER A 380 3.09 -22.88 8.63
C SER A 380 3.81 -22.56 7.32
N ASP A 381 3.89 -23.54 6.42
CA ASP A 381 4.41 -23.36 5.07
C ASP A 381 3.35 -22.90 4.05
N LEU A 382 2.11 -22.67 4.50
CA LEU A 382 0.98 -22.35 3.63
C LEU A 382 1.18 -21.04 2.85
N ILE A 383 1.76 -20.01 3.48
CA ILE A 383 2.01 -18.71 2.83
C ILE A 383 3.06 -18.85 1.73
N TYR A 384 4.11 -19.64 1.98
CA TYR A 384 5.13 -19.92 0.99
C TYR A 384 4.57 -20.78 -0.15
N ALA A 385 3.80 -21.83 0.17
CA ALA A 385 3.13 -22.66 -0.83
C ALA A 385 2.20 -21.84 -1.73
N TYR A 386 1.51 -20.83 -1.18
CA TYR A 386 0.73 -19.90 -1.97
C TYR A 386 1.59 -19.01 -2.89
N ALA A 387 2.71 -18.48 -2.39
CA ALA A 387 3.63 -17.69 -3.22
C ALA A 387 4.23 -18.53 -4.37
N ASP A 388 4.61 -19.78 -4.11
CA ASP A 388 5.08 -20.71 -5.12
C ASP A 388 3.95 -21.12 -6.08
N TRP A 389 2.72 -21.30 -5.60
CA TRP A 389 1.56 -21.54 -6.46
C TRP A 389 1.27 -20.36 -7.41
N CYS A 390 1.47 -19.12 -6.98
CA CYS A 390 1.28 -17.93 -7.82
C CYS A 390 2.39 -17.73 -8.86
N TYR A 391 3.65 -18.06 -8.53
CA TYR A 391 4.82 -17.61 -9.31
C TYR A 391 5.80 -18.70 -9.72
N GLY A 392 5.61 -19.91 -9.21
CA GLY A 392 6.37 -21.09 -9.58
C GLY A 392 6.16 -21.41 -11.05
N ALA A 393 7.25 -21.66 -11.75
CA ALA A 393 7.24 -22.05 -13.14
C ALA A 393 6.63 -23.44 -13.28
N ASP A 394 5.78 -23.62 -14.29
CA ASP A 394 5.25 -24.94 -14.62
C ASP A 394 6.35 -25.85 -15.24
N ASP A 395 6.08 -27.15 -15.27
CA ASP A 395 6.98 -28.16 -15.86
C ASP A 395 7.33 -27.92 -17.35
N SER A 396 6.61 -27.03 -18.02
CA SER A 396 6.78 -26.70 -19.44
C SER A 396 7.58 -25.42 -19.69
N ALA A 397 7.87 -24.62 -18.66
CA ALA A 397 8.65 -23.40 -18.75
C ALA A 397 10.07 -23.69 -19.30
N GLU A 398 10.44 -22.99 -20.38
CA GLU A 398 11.74 -23.19 -21.05
C GLU A 398 12.85 -22.30 -20.47
N ASP A 399 12.51 -21.11 -19.95
CA ASP A 399 13.44 -20.12 -19.42
C ASP A 399 13.05 -19.75 -17.99
N THR A 400 13.78 -20.31 -17.03
CA THR A 400 13.49 -20.18 -15.60
C THR A 400 14.68 -19.60 -14.84
N MET A 401 14.39 -19.05 -13.67
CA MET A 401 15.37 -18.55 -12.72
C MET A 401 15.05 -18.98 -11.29
N GLU A 402 16.09 -19.08 -10.47
CA GLU A 402 15.94 -19.27 -9.02
C GLU A 402 15.74 -17.91 -8.35
N TYR A 403 14.66 -17.76 -7.60
CA TYR A 403 14.30 -16.52 -6.93
C TYR A 403 14.24 -16.71 -5.41
N PRO A 404 15.30 -16.32 -4.67
CA PRO A 404 15.33 -16.50 -3.23
C PRO A 404 14.39 -15.51 -2.53
N VAL A 405 13.49 -16.04 -1.69
CA VAL A 405 12.52 -15.26 -0.89
C VAL A 405 12.70 -15.49 0.62
N GLY A 406 13.75 -16.22 1.03
CA GLY A 406 14.01 -16.56 2.43
C GLY A 406 14.17 -15.38 3.38
N PHE A 407 14.53 -14.18 2.90
CA PHE A 407 14.57 -12.97 3.74
C PHE A 407 13.21 -12.70 4.42
N PHE A 408 12.11 -13.00 3.72
CA PHE A 408 10.75 -12.76 4.19
C PHE A 408 10.27 -13.93 5.06
N PHE A 409 10.53 -15.16 4.63
CA PHE A 409 9.97 -16.37 5.25
C PHE A 409 10.76 -16.90 6.45
N SER A 410 12.10 -16.85 6.41
CA SER A 410 12.96 -17.36 7.48
C SER A 410 13.93 -16.33 8.05
N GLY A 411 13.97 -15.12 7.49
CA GLY A 411 14.94 -14.09 7.83
C GLY A 411 16.34 -14.34 7.25
N ASP A 412 16.50 -15.36 6.41
CA ASP A 412 17.77 -15.70 5.74
C ASP A 412 17.55 -15.83 4.22
N THR A 413 18.02 -14.84 3.45
CA THR A 413 17.94 -14.86 1.97
C THR A 413 18.59 -16.09 1.35
N SER A 414 19.55 -16.73 2.04
CA SER A 414 20.27 -17.89 1.53
C SER A 414 19.62 -19.24 1.87
N ASP A 415 18.47 -19.21 2.55
CA ASP A 415 17.73 -20.41 2.94
C ASP A 415 17.25 -21.19 1.71
N PRO A 416 17.74 -22.42 1.47
CA PRO A 416 17.38 -23.20 0.30
C PRO A 416 15.95 -23.73 0.33
N ASP A 417 15.27 -23.68 1.48
CA ASP A 417 13.86 -24.11 1.58
C ASP A 417 12.88 -23.03 1.06
N TYR A 418 13.36 -21.80 0.86
CA TYR A 418 12.57 -20.65 0.43
C TYR A 418 13.11 -20.02 -0.86
N VAL A 419 13.09 -20.80 -1.93
CA VAL A 419 13.50 -20.41 -3.28
C VAL A 419 12.43 -20.84 -4.28
N ILE A 420 11.83 -19.86 -4.96
CA ILE A 420 10.85 -20.11 -6.02
C ILE A 420 11.60 -20.25 -7.34
N THR A 421 11.41 -21.36 -8.04
CA THR A 421 11.85 -21.47 -9.45
C THR A 421 10.77 -20.82 -10.31
N ALA A 422 11.01 -19.60 -10.79
CA ALA A 422 10.04 -18.80 -11.54
C ALA A 422 10.43 -18.67 -13.02
N GLU A 423 9.48 -18.31 -13.88
CA GLU A 423 9.81 -17.88 -15.24
C GLU A 423 10.71 -16.64 -15.22
N ALA A 424 11.63 -16.53 -16.18
CA ALA A 424 12.65 -15.48 -16.16
C ALA A 424 12.09 -14.05 -16.23
N ASP A 425 10.89 -13.86 -16.78
CA ASP A 425 10.24 -12.55 -16.86
C ASP A 425 9.72 -12.06 -15.51
N GLN A 426 9.46 -12.96 -14.55
CA GLN A 426 9.06 -12.63 -13.18
C GLN A 426 10.08 -11.76 -12.43
N ALA A 427 11.34 -11.70 -12.91
CA ALA A 427 12.37 -10.76 -12.46
C ALA A 427 12.00 -9.27 -12.64
N GLU A 428 10.95 -8.99 -13.41
CA GLU A 428 10.45 -7.63 -13.71
C GLU A 428 8.92 -7.56 -13.63
N ARG A 429 8.26 -8.56 -13.02
CA ARG A 429 6.79 -8.62 -12.95
C ARG A 429 6.28 -8.84 -11.53
N GLN A 430 5.21 -9.63 -11.37
CA GLN A 430 4.43 -9.74 -10.15
C GLN A 430 5.27 -10.24 -8.96
N LEU A 431 6.08 -11.29 -9.15
CA LEU A 431 6.97 -11.81 -8.10
C LEU A 431 7.97 -10.75 -7.62
N PHE A 432 8.60 -10.03 -8.55
CA PHE A 432 9.53 -8.94 -8.22
C PHE A 432 8.85 -7.77 -7.50
N ALA A 433 7.59 -7.46 -7.84
CA ALA A 433 6.82 -6.42 -7.17
C ALA A 433 6.36 -6.82 -5.76
N GLN A 434 5.93 -8.06 -5.56
CA GLN A 434 5.42 -8.56 -4.27
C GLN A 434 6.54 -8.92 -3.29
N TYR A 435 7.56 -9.62 -3.77
CA TYR A 435 8.69 -10.10 -2.98
C TYR A 435 9.99 -9.49 -3.51
N PRO A 436 10.25 -8.18 -3.30
CA PRO A 436 11.40 -7.51 -3.85
C PRO A 436 12.72 -8.16 -3.39
N PRO A 437 13.72 -8.27 -4.27
CA PRO A 437 14.98 -8.93 -3.94
C PRO A 437 15.82 -8.09 -2.98
N GLN A 438 16.84 -8.72 -2.37
CA GLN A 438 17.66 -8.08 -1.36
C GLN A 438 18.31 -6.76 -1.81
N ASP A 439 18.71 -6.62 -3.08
CA ASP A 439 19.30 -5.36 -3.57
C ASP A 439 18.31 -4.19 -3.57
N VAL A 440 17.01 -4.46 -3.71
CA VAL A 440 15.93 -3.48 -3.55
C VAL A 440 15.74 -3.13 -2.08
N LEU A 441 15.73 -4.13 -1.20
CA LEU A 441 15.56 -3.93 0.25
C LEU A 441 16.70 -3.09 0.86
N GLU A 442 17.94 -3.28 0.38
CA GLU A 442 19.13 -2.52 0.81
C GLU A 442 19.09 -1.02 0.42
N ARG A 443 18.06 -0.60 -0.30
CA ARG A 443 17.80 0.79 -0.71
C ARG A 443 16.35 1.21 -0.54
N ALA A 444 15.57 0.43 0.22
CA ALA A 444 14.19 0.74 0.55
C ALA A 444 14.13 1.35 1.96
N VAL A 445 13.50 2.52 2.08
CA VAL A 445 13.40 3.23 3.37
C VAL A 445 11.98 3.66 3.66
N VAL A 446 11.62 3.74 4.94
CA VAL A 446 10.31 4.27 5.33
C VAL A 446 10.36 5.79 5.36
N MET A 447 9.36 6.41 4.73
CA MET A 447 9.09 7.82 4.90
C MET A 447 8.39 8.09 6.23
N GLN A 448 9.05 8.80 7.13
CA GLN A 448 8.56 9.18 8.45
C GLN A 448 7.39 10.16 8.36
N TYR A 449 6.48 10.12 9.33
CA TYR A 449 5.43 11.12 9.42
C TYR A 449 6.05 12.52 9.61
N PHE A 450 5.40 13.52 9.03
CA PHE A 450 5.80 14.90 9.26
C PHE A 450 5.13 15.43 10.52
N ASP A 451 5.87 16.11 11.38
CA ASP A 451 5.27 16.86 12.49
C ASP A 451 4.42 18.03 11.97
N GLN A 452 3.80 18.78 12.88
CA GLN A 452 2.90 19.88 12.50
C GLN A 452 3.59 20.99 11.69
N GLU A 453 4.84 21.35 12.01
CA GLU A 453 5.57 22.42 11.30
C GLU A 453 5.96 21.94 9.90
N ASN A 454 6.54 20.75 9.82
CA ASN A 454 6.95 20.12 8.58
C ASN A 454 5.76 19.87 7.65
N ASN A 455 4.63 19.39 8.18
CA ASN A 455 3.38 19.24 7.42
C ASN A 455 2.91 20.55 6.81
N GLN A 456 2.95 21.66 7.55
CA GLN A 456 2.54 22.96 6.99
C GLN A 456 3.43 23.39 5.82
N ARG A 457 4.75 23.18 5.94
CA ARG A 457 5.72 23.50 4.88
C ARG A 457 5.48 22.64 3.64
N ILE A 458 5.36 21.33 3.81
CA ILE A 458 5.09 20.37 2.74
C ILE A 458 3.74 20.64 2.07
N ASN A 459 2.67 20.87 2.85
CA ASN A 459 1.35 21.18 2.29
C ASN A 459 1.36 22.50 1.50
N GLN A 460 2.07 23.53 1.99
CA GLN A 460 2.20 24.79 1.25
C GLN A 460 2.95 24.59 -0.08
N MET A 461 4.00 23.78 -0.08
CA MET A 461 4.72 23.39 -1.29
C MET A 461 3.81 22.63 -2.26
N TRP A 462 3.01 21.67 -1.78
CA TRP A 462 2.05 20.95 -2.61
C TRP A 462 1.00 21.86 -3.23
N VAL A 463 0.47 22.82 -2.46
CA VAL A 463 -0.44 23.86 -2.98
C VAL A 463 0.25 24.68 -4.08
N ASN A 464 1.52 25.02 -3.94
CA ASN A 464 2.27 25.75 -4.97
C ASN A 464 2.49 24.94 -6.25
N VAL A 465 2.62 23.61 -6.12
CA VAL A 465 2.72 22.69 -7.26
C VAL A 465 1.37 22.56 -7.94
N ARG A 466 0.29 22.33 -7.19
CA ARG A 466 -1.04 22.04 -7.74
C ARG A 466 -1.74 23.29 -8.29
N CYS A 467 -1.74 24.37 -7.52
CA CYS A 467 -2.33 25.63 -7.93
C CYS A 467 -1.33 26.49 -8.72
N PHE A 468 -1.83 27.28 -9.67
CA PHE A 468 -1.01 28.28 -10.33
C PHE A 468 -0.59 29.35 -9.30
N ASN A 469 0.68 29.39 -8.94
CA ASN A 469 1.17 30.34 -7.94
C ASN A 469 1.18 31.77 -8.52
N LEU A 470 0.17 32.59 -8.22
CA LEU A 470 0.10 33.99 -8.67
C LEU A 470 1.27 34.86 -8.17
N SER A 471 1.97 34.45 -7.11
CA SER A 471 3.15 35.16 -6.59
C SER A 471 4.43 34.86 -7.37
N SER A 472 4.46 33.80 -8.20
CA SER A 472 5.58 33.51 -9.10
C SER A 472 5.57 34.37 -10.38
N LEU A 473 4.47 35.07 -10.64
CA LEU A 473 4.34 35.98 -11.77
C LEU A 473 5.25 37.19 -11.59
N THR A 474 6.17 37.39 -12.53
CA THR A 474 7.04 38.57 -12.53
C THR A 474 6.22 39.83 -12.81
N ARG A 475 6.78 41.02 -12.54
CA ARG A 475 6.16 42.29 -12.96
C ARG A 475 5.86 42.34 -14.46
N GLN A 476 6.65 41.63 -15.28
CA GLN A 476 6.42 41.56 -16.72
C GLN A 476 5.20 40.68 -17.06
N ASP A 477 4.97 39.60 -16.33
CA ASP A 477 3.83 38.72 -16.58
C ASP A 477 2.52 39.39 -16.13
N TRP A 478 2.54 40.11 -15.00
CA TRP A 478 1.44 40.99 -14.62
C TRP A 478 1.16 42.09 -15.66
N ALA A 479 2.19 42.66 -16.28
CA ALA A 479 2.02 43.64 -17.36
C ALA A 479 1.38 43.00 -18.60
N LYS A 480 1.81 41.79 -19.01
CA LYS A 480 1.20 41.05 -20.13
C LYS A 480 -0.27 40.70 -19.87
N ILE A 481 -0.59 40.23 -18.66
CA ILE A 481 -1.96 39.94 -18.23
C ILE A 481 -2.81 41.22 -18.29
N GLY A 482 -2.29 42.33 -17.75
CA GLY A 482 -2.95 43.63 -17.82
C GLY A 482 -3.24 44.10 -19.26
N ILE A 483 -2.29 43.95 -20.18
CA ILE A 483 -2.48 44.25 -21.61
C ILE A 483 -3.56 43.35 -22.21
N GLY A 484 -3.53 42.06 -21.93
CA GLY A 484 -4.54 41.10 -22.40
C GLY A 484 -5.95 41.49 -21.95
N VAL A 485 -6.13 41.83 -20.67
CA VAL A 485 -7.42 42.29 -20.13
C VAL A 485 -7.88 43.57 -20.81
N ILE A 486 -7.00 44.55 -21.02
CA ILE A 486 -7.32 45.79 -21.73
C ILE A 486 -7.76 45.51 -23.17
N LEU A 487 -7.10 44.58 -23.87
CA LEU A 487 -7.46 44.20 -25.24
C LEU A 487 -8.82 43.51 -25.30
N VAL A 488 -9.13 42.64 -24.34
CA VAL A 488 -10.45 41.99 -24.24
C VAL A 488 -11.55 43.02 -23.95
N ILE A 489 -11.31 43.95 -23.02
CA ILE A 489 -12.25 45.03 -22.71
C ILE A 489 -12.45 45.94 -23.94
N ALA A 490 -11.37 46.28 -24.66
CA ALA A 490 -11.44 47.08 -25.87
C ALA A 490 -12.21 46.36 -26.99
N ALA A 491 -11.97 45.06 -27.19
CA ALA A 491 -12.68 44.24 -28.15
C ALA A 491 -14.17 44.13 -27.80
N ALA A 492 -14.51 43.92 -26.52
CA ALA A 492 -15.88 43.91 -26.03
C ALA A 492 -16.55 45.28 -26.23
N ALA A 493 -15.87 46.38 -25.91
CA ALA A 493 -16.39 47.73 -26.14
C ALA A 493 -16.64 48.02 -27.63
N VAL A 494 -15.76 47.56 -28.53
CA VAL A 494 -15.96 47.65 -29.99
C VAL A 494 -17.12 46.79 -30.44
N PHE A 495 -17.28 45.59 -29.88
CA PHE A 495 -18.40 44.69 -30.17
C PHE A 495 -19.74 45.28 -29.73
N PHE A 496 -19.85 45.80 -28.50
CA PHE A 496 -21.06 46.43 -27.98
C PHE A 496 -21.37 47.78 -28.64
N LYS A 497 -20.34 48.54 -29.05
CA LYS A 497 -20.51 49.81 -29.80
C LYS A 497 -20.50 49.62 -31.32
N ARG A 498 -20.50 48.38 -31.82
CA ARG A 498 -20.45 48.09 -33.26
C ARG A 498 -21.57 48.81 -34.00
N ASP A 499 -22.78 48.81 -33.46
CA ASP A 499 -23.92 49.44 -34.12
C ASP A 499 -23.83 50.98 -34.14
N ASP A 500 -23.20 51.61 -33.14
CA ASP A 500 -22.97 53.06 -33.09
C ASP A 500 -21.78 53.50 -33.96
N VAL A 501 -20.71 52.69 -34.02
CA VAL A 501 -19.51 52.97 -34.82
C VAL A 501 -19.81 52.78 -36.32
N PHE A 502 -20.62 51.79 -36.69
CA PHE A 502 -20.95 51.51 -38.09
C PHE A 502 -22.21 52.23 -38.61
N ARG A 503 -23.08 52.81 -37.75
CA ARG A 503 -24.18 53.68 -38.20
C ARG A 503 -23.73 55.04 -38.74
N LYS A 504 -22.60 55.58 -38.29
CA LYS A 504 -22.12 56.90 -38.76
C LYS A 504 -21.64 56.94 -40.21
N ARG A 505 -21.58 55.80 -40.92
CA ARG A 505 -21.24 55.74 -42.35
C ARG A 505 -22.44 55.76 -43.32
N LYS A 506 -23.69 55.85 -42.83
CA LYS A 506 -24.89 55.81 -43.69
C LYS A 506 -25.68 57.12 -43.80
N ILE A 507 -25.12 58.27 -43.39
CA ILE A 507 -25.75 59.59 -43.58
C ILE A 507 -24.72 60.56 -44.19
N GLN A 508 -24.44 60.38 -45.47
CA GLN A 508 -24.00 61.44 -46.39
C GLN A 508 -24.26 60.93 -47.82
N ASN A 509 -25.51 61.10 -48.27
CA ASN A 509 -25.93 61.33 -49.65
C ASN A 509 -27.35 61.89 -49.61
#